data_AF-A0A514WYP3-F1
#
_entry.id   AF-A0A514WYP3-F1
#
_cell.length_a   1.000
_cell.length_b   1.000
_cell.length_c   1.000
_cell.angle_alpha   90.00
_cell.angle_beta   90.00
_cell.angle_gamma   90.00
#
_symmetry.space_group_name_H-M   'P 1'
#
loop_
_entity.id
_entity.type
_entity.pdbx_description
1 polymer ?
#
loop_
_entity_poly.entity_id
_entity_poly.type
_entity_poly.pdbx_seq_one_letter_code
_entity_poly.pdbx_strand_id
1 'polypeptide(L)'
;MQAFGLNVRTSYRKGVSVAKQYLDLCIMPVPKTKIAAYTKTTKIIGKLLLKHGALASRDYMADDENASSLSFPKKIKLKKGEVIVVAEAVFKSKAHRDSVFKKMFKDPKMEQLNMGPEWMDQKRCVVGGFTMIANVE
;
A
#
# COMPACT_ATOMS: atom_id res chain seq x y z
N MET A 1 -7.37 -58.98 4.97
CA MET A 1 -6.77 -58.08 3.97
C MET A 1 -7.89 -57.45 3.16
N GLN A 2 -8.26 -56.21 3.45
CA GLN A 2 -9.08 -55.37 2.57
C GLN A 2 -8.43 -53.99 2.55
N ALA A 3 -7.90 -53.60 1.40
CA ALA A 3 -7.26 -52.31 1.19
C ALA A 3 -8.33 -51.25 0.93
N PHE A 4 -8.43 -50.28 1.83
CA PHE A 4 -9.22 -49.05 1.62
C PHE A 4 -8.48 -48.16 0.62
N GLY A 5 -8.96 -48.15 -0.63
CA GLY A 5 -8.53 -47.20 -1.65
C GLY A 5 -9.11 -45.82 -1.39
N LEU A 6 -8.35 -44.96 -0.71
CA LEU A 6 -8.64 -43.53 -0.60
C LEU A 6 -8.40 -42.86 -1.97
N ASN A 7 -9.49 -42.61 -2.68
CA ASN A 7 -9.56 -41.75 -3.86
C ASN A 7 -9.22 -40.30 -3.46
N VAL A 8 -7.94 -39.94 -3.49
CA VAL A 8 -7.52 -38.55 -3.40
C VAL A 8 -7.76 -37.91 -4.75
N ARG A 9 -8.93 -37.29 -4.94
CA ARG A 9 -9.17 -36.36 -6.05
C ARG A 9 -8.34 -35.10 -5.78
N THR A 10 -7.10 -35.09 -6.26
CA THR A 10 -6.30 -33.87 -6.38
C THR A 10 -6.96 -32.97 -7.43
N SER A 11 -7.83 -32.05 -7.00
CA SER A 11 -8.25 -30.96 -7.87
C SER A 11 -7.08 -30.00 -8.04
N TYR A 12 -6.26 -30.27 -9.06
CA TYR A 12 -5.24 -29.36 -9.55
C TYR A 12 -5.96 -28.10 -10.06
N ARG A 13 -6.06 -27.05 -9.22
CA ARG A 13 -6.50 -25.73 -9.68
C ARG A 13 -5.42 -25.22 -10.63
N LYS A 14 -5.70 -25.25 -11.93
CA LYS A 14 -4.90 -24.57 -12.97
C LYS A 14 -4.52 -23.18 -12.45
N GLY A 15 -3.21 -22.93 -12.41
CA GLY A 15 -2.64 -21.70 -11.92
C GLY A 15 -3.34 -20.49 -12.51
N VAL A 16 -3.93 -19.69 -11.64
CA VAL A 16 -4.14 -18.29 -11.94
C VAL A 16 -2.74 -17.73 -12.14
N SER A 17 -2.38 -17.43 -13.38
CA SER A 17 -1.27 -16.54 -13.66
C SER A 17 -1.63 -15.23 -12.99
N VAL A 18 -1.10 -14.99 -11.79
CA VAL A 18 -1.18 -13.68 -11.18
C VAL A 18 -0.30 -12.81 -12.06
N ALA A 19 -0.93 -12.08 -12.99
CA ALA A 19 -0.20 -11.15 -13.85
C ALA A 19 0.71 -10.30 -12.96
N LYS A 20 2.01 -10.25 -13.26
CA LYS A 20 3.03 -9.57 -12.45
C LYS A 20 2.49 -8.23 -11.94
N GLN A 21 2.23 -8.12 -10.64
CA GLN A 21 1.76 -6.89 -10.04
C GLN A 21 2.96 -6.00 -9.68
N TYR A 22 2.72 -4.70 -9.63
CA TYR A 22 3.67 -3.69 -9.25
C TYR A 22 3.11 -2.90 -8.07
N LEU A 23 3.88 -2.86 -6.98
CA LEU A 23 3.54 -2.19 -5.74
C LEU A 23 4.21 -0.82 -5.70
N ASP A 24 3.47 0.20 -5.30
CA ASP A 24 4.04 1.47 -4.84
C ASP A 24 3.77 1.59 -3.33
N LEU A 25 4.82 1.87 -2.56
CA LEU A 25 4.77 1.88 -1.10
C LEU A 25 5.34 3.20 -0.58
N CYS A 26 4.60 3.94 0.26
CA CYS A 26 5.14 5.02 1.09
C CYS A 26 5.03 4.63 2.57
N ILE A 27 6.13 4.75 3.29
CA ILE A 27 6.19 4.57 4.75
C ILE A 27 6.52 5.93 5.35
N MET A 28 5.65 6.46 6.21
CA MET A 28 5.81 7.83 6.72
C MET A 28 5.36 7.97 8.19
N PRO A 29 5.94 8.93 8.92
CA PRO A 29 5.42 9.33 10.22
C PRO A 29 4.20 10.24 10.05
N VAL A 30 3.15 10.00 10.84
CA VAL A 30 1.96 10.84 10.91
C VAL A 30 1.69 11.22 12.37
N PRO A 31 1.44 12.49 12.72
CA PRO A 31 1.03 12.85 14.08
C PRO A 31 -0.25 12.12 14.47
N LYS A 32 -0.30 11.49 15.66
CA LYS A 32 -1.48 10.74 16.12
C LYS A 32 -2.74 11.61 16.12
N THR A 33 -2.61 12.89 16.45
CA THR A 33 -3.70 13.88 16.42
C THR A 33 -4.23 14.22 15.03
N LYS A 34 -3.55 13.77 13.96
CA LYS A 34 -3.90 14.04 12.56
C LYS A 34 -4.40 12.82 11.80
N ILE A 35 -4.49 11.64 12.44
CA ILE A 35 -4.93 10.39 11.79
C ILE A 35 -6.32 10.51 11.16
N ALA A 36 -7.29 11.15 11.83
CA ALA A 36 -8.61 11.35 11.24
C ALA A 36 -8.58 12.17 9.94
N ALA A 37 -7.75 13.23 9.90
CA ALA A 37 -7.56 14.05 8.71
C ALA A 37 -6.85 13.26 7.59
N TYR A 38 -5.78 12.53 7.94
CA TYR A 38 -5.09 11.61 7.05
C TYR A 38 -6.06 10.61 6.41
N THR A 39 -6.87 9.92 7.22
CA THR A 39 -7.85 8.92 6.75
C THR A 39 -8.88 9.53 5.80
N LYS A 40 -9.37 10.74 6.08
CA LYS A 40 -10.31 11.44 5.19
C LYS A 40 -9.68 11.72 3.83
N THR A 41 -8.46 12.25 3.81
CA THR A 41 -7.78 12.61 2.56
C THR A 41 -7.37 11.36 1.78
N THR A 42 -6.77 10.36 2.43
CA THR A 42 -6.30 9.15 1.72
C THR A 42 -7.45 8.36 1.11
N LYS A 43 -8.65 8.37 1.71
CA LYS A 43 -9.85 7.80 1.07
C LYS A 43 -10.20 8.48 -0.25
N ILE A 44 -9.94 9.78 -0.39
CA ILE A 44 -10.16 10.50 -1.66
C ILE A 44 -9.06 10.12 -2.64
N ILE A 45 -7.79 10.13 -2.21
CA ILE A 45 -6.64 9.74 -3.03
C ILE A 45 -6.82 8.31 -3.56
N GLY A 46 -7.16 7.35 -2.70
CA GLY A 46 -7.41 5.98 -3.08
C GLY A 46 -8.54 5.84 -4.11
N LYS A 47 -9.63 6.60 -3.97
CA LYS A 47 -10.69 6.65 -5.00
C LYS A 47 -10.18 7.20 -6.33
N LEU A 48 -9.31 8.21 -6.31
CA LEU A 48 -8.70 8.76 -7.53
C LEU A 48 -7.72 7.76 -8.17
N LEU A 49 -6.91 7.07 -7.38
CA LEU A 49 -6.05 5.99 -7.85
C LEU A 49 -6.86 4.90 -8.56
N LEU A 50 -7.92 4.40 -7.92
CA LEU A 50 -8.81 3.39 -8.50
C LEU A 50 -9.49 3.91 -9.77
N LYS A 51 -10.02 5.15 -9.75
CA LYS A 51 -10.63 5.81 -10.91
C LYS A 51 -9.68 5.85 -12.12
N HIS A 52 -8.39 6.08 -11.89
CA HIS A 52 -7.40 6.23 -12.96
C HIS A 52 -6.69 4.93 -13.36
N GLY A 53 -6.96 3.84 -12.65
CA GLY A 53 -6.59 2.48 -13.08
C GLY A 53 -5.80 1.66 -12.07
N ALA A 54 -5.48 2.18 -10.88
CA ALA A 54 -4.86 1.35 -9.84
C ALA A 54 -5.76 0.15 -9.50
N LEU A 55 -5.12 -0.98 -9.19
CA LEU A 55 -5.80 -2.23 -8.84
C LEU A 55 -6.27 -2.24 -7.39
N ALA A 56 -5.52 -1.56 -6.51
CA ALA A 56 -5.87 -1.39 -5.11
C ALA A 56 -5.21 -0.14 -4.53
N SER A 57 -5.78 0.38 -3.46
CA SER A 57 -5.19 1.40 -2.59
C SER A 57 -5.57 1.11 -1.14
N ARG A 58 -4.58 0.96 -0.27
CA ARG A 58 -4.77 0.54 1.13
C ARG A 58 -3.75 1.25 2.01
N ASP A 59 -4.20 1.67 3.18
CA ASP A 59 -3.36 2.36 4.14
C ASP A 59 -3.45 1.64 5.49
N TYR A 60 -2.31 1.48 6.14
CA TYR A 60 -2.16 0.73 7.38
C TYR A 60 -1.48 1.60 8.42
N MET A 61 -2.09 1.73 9.58
CA MET A 61 -1.45 2.34 10.75
C MET A 61 -0.73 1.24 11.52
N ALA A 62 0.49 1.51 11.96
CA ALA A 62 1.22 0.56 12.79
C ALA A 62 0.54 0.37 14.15
N ASP A 63 0.30 -0.89 14.50
CA ASP A 63 -0.20 -1.30 15.81
C ASP A 63 0.95 -1.80 16.72
N ASP A 64 1.98 -2.40 16.12
CA ASP A 64 3.22 -2.80 16.78
C ASP A 64 4.46 -2.21 16.08
N GLU A 65 4.93 -1.07 16.60
CA GLU A 65 6.10 -0.35 16.06
C GLU A 65 7.44 -0.93 16.53
N ASN A 66 7.42 -1.88 17.47
CA ASN A 66 8.61 -2.44 18.12
C ASN A 66 8.76 -3.95 17.90
N ALA A 67 8.04 -4.52 16.93
CA ALA A 67 8.05 -5.94 16.58
C ALA A 67 9.45 -6.54 16.31
N SER A 68 10.47 -5.72 16.05
CA SER A 68 11.85 -6.19 15.88
C SER A 68 12.90 -5.19 16.38
N SER A 69 14.12 -5.67 16.61
CA SER A 69 15.28 -4.85 16.99
C SER A 69 15.75 -3.91 15.87
N LEU A 70 15.42 -4.22 14.61
CA LEU A 70 15.61 -3.37 13.43
C LEU A 70 14.37 -2.50 13.22
N SER A 71 14.09 -1.61 14.16
CA SER A 71 12.80 -0.91 14.18
C SER A 71 12.73 0.25 13.18
N PHE A 72 11.63 0.31 12.41
CA PHE A 72 11.26 1.42 11.53
C PHE A 72 11.32 2.81 12.21
N PRO A 73 10.91 2.97 13.49
CA PRO A 73 11.01 4.25 14.20
C PRO A 73 12.38 4.93 14.10
N LYS A 74 13.48 4.17 14.20
CA LYS A 74 14.84 4.72 14.07
C LYS A 74 15.12 5.18 12.64
N LYS A 75 14.67 4.41 11.64
CA LYS A 75 14.97 4.66 10.22
C LYS A 75 14.22 5.88 9.68
N ILE A 76 12.98 6.10 10.12
CA ILE A 76 12.19 7.27 9.68
C ILE A 76 12.23 8.43 10.68
N LYS A 77 13.09 8.36 11.71
CA LYS A 77 13.21 9.38 12.76
C LYS A 77 11.84 9.73 13.36
N LEU A 78 11.11 8.71 13.79
CA LEU A 78 9.78 8.84 14.40
C LEU A 78 9.89 9.62 15.71
N LYS A 79 9.08 10.67 15.86
CA LYS A 79 9.07 11.53 17.05
C LYS A 79 7.99 11.09 18.03
N LYS A 80 8.12 11.51 19.28
CA LYS A 80 7.07 11.33 20.29
C LYS A 80 5.75 11.94 19.79
N GLY A 81 4.67 11.17 19.85
CA GLY A 81 3.34 11.60 19.40
C GLY A 81 3.05 11.35 17.91
N GLU A 82 3.98 10.75 17.17
CA GLU A 82 3.75 10.26 15.81
C GLU A 82 3.45 8.75 15.83
N VAL A 83 2.89 8.25 14.73
CA VAL A 83 2.68 6.83 14.43
C VAL A 83 3.15 6.56 13.00
N ILE A 84 3.59 5.34 12.72
CA ILE A 84 3.94 4.92 11.37
C ILE A 84 2.67 4.63 10.58
N VAL A 85 2.60 5.15 9.36
CA VAL A 85 1.60 4.76 8.36
C VAL A 85 2.29 4.21 7.12
N VAL A 86 1.74 3.11 6.60
CA VAL A 86 2.13 2.48 5.34
C VAL A 86 0.99 2.70 4.35
N ALA A 87 1.26 3.44 3.26
CA ALA A 87 0.34 3.62 2.15
C ALA A 87 0.77 2.73 0.97
N GLU A 88 -0.18 2.00 0.42
CA GLU A 88 0.02 1.01 -0.61
C GLU A 88 -0.87 1.33 -1.83
N ALA A 89 -0.29 1.23 -3.03
CA ALA A 89 -1.06 1.22 -4.27
C ALA A 89 -0.54 0.13 -5.22
N VAL A 90 -1.46 -0.66 -5.79
CA VAL A 90 -1.13 -1.79 -6.65
C VAL A 90 -1.44 -1.48 -8.11
N PHE A 91 -0.55 -1.88 -9.02
CA PHE A 91 -0.60 -1.62 -10.46
C PHE A 91 -0.23 -2.86 -11.26
N LYS A 92 -0.48 -2.84 -12.58
CA LYS A 92 -0.07 -3.91 -13.50
C LYS A 92 1.43 -3.90 -13.83
N SER A 93 2.10 -2.76 -13.71
CA SER A 93 3.53 -2.56 -14.01
C SER A 93 3.99 -1.17 -13.57
N LYS A 94 5.31 -0.92 -13.61
CA LYS A 94 5.87 0.43 -13.41
C LYS A 94 5.30 1.43 -14.41
N ALA A 95 5.25 1.09 -15.70
CA ALA A 95 4.72 1.99 -16.73
C ALA A 95 3.22 2.30 -16.50
N HIS A 96 2.46 1.31 -16.02
CA HIS A 96 1.07 1.52 -15.64
C HIS A 96 0.96 2.45 -14.42
N ARG A 97 1.75 2.24 -13.37
CA ARG A 97 1.84 3.14 -12.19
C ARG A 97 2.14 4.58 -12.61
N ASP A 98 3.15 4.78 -13.46
CA ASP A 98 3.55 6.10 -13.95
C ASP A 98 2.40 6.78 -14.73
N SER A 99 1.66 6.03 -15.56
CA SER A 99 0.49 6.52 -16.30
C SER A 99 -0.69 6.87 -15.39
N VAL A 100 -0.99 6.03 -14.39
CA VAL A 100 -2.07 6.27 -13.42
C VAL A 100 -1.77 7.53 -12.62
N PHE A 101 -0.56 7.68 -12.07
CA PHE A 101 -0.20 8.89 -11.33
C PHE A 101 -0.27 10.15 -12.20
N LYS A 102 0.22 10.09 -13.44
CA LYS A 102 0.11 11.22 -14.39
C LYS A 102 -1.34 11.68 -14.60
N LYS A 103 -2.29 10.75 -14.65
CA LYS A 103 -3.72 11.08 -14.78
C LYS A 103 -4.30 11.58 -13.46
N MET A 104 -3.97 10.91 -12.35
CA MET A 104 -4.42 11.28 -11.01
C MET A 104 -4.01 12.71 -10.66
N PHE A 105 -2.74 13.09 -10.86
CA PHE A 105 -2.26 14.45 -10.57
C PHE A 105 -2.86 15.54 -11.46
N LYS A 106 -3.49 15.17 -12.58
CA LYS A 106 -4.24 16.09 -13.46
C LYS A 106 -5.74 16.13 -13.16
N ASP A 107 -6.22 15.30 -12.24
CA ASP A 107 -7.63 15.29 -11.88
C ASP A 107 -7.96 16.56 -11.09
N PRO A 108 -8.96 17.36 -11.49
CA PRO A 108 -9.33 18.59 -10.78
C PRO A 108 -9.64 18.37 -9.29
N LYS A 109 -10.04 17.16 -8.90
CA LYS A 109 -10.26 16.83 -7.48
C LYS A 109 -8.98 16.85 -6.64
N MET A 110 -7.79 16.80 -7.26
CA MET A 110 -6.52 16.95 -6.54
C MET A 110 -6.32 18.37 -6.00
N GLU A 111 -6.84 19.39 -6.68
CA GLU A 111 -6.74 20.78 -6.23
C GLU A 111 -7.50 21.04 -4.93
N GLN A 112 -8.46 20.18 -4.62
CA GLN A 112 -9.26 20.23 -3.39
C GLN A 112 -8.59 19.53 -2.20
N LEU A 113 -7.45 18.86 -2.43
CA LEU A 113 -6.73 18.13 -1.39
C LEU A 113 -5.59 18.99 -0.84
N ASN A 114 -5.67 19.33 0.45
CA ASN A 114 -4.54 19.95 1.14
C ASN A 114 -3.50 18.90 1.52
N MET A 115 -2.59 18.54 0.60
CA MET A 115 -1.47 17.61 0.84
C MET A 115 -0.27 18.29 1.52
N GLY A 116 -0.55 19.20 2.47
CA GLY A 116 0.46 19.96 3.19
C GLY A 116 1.28 19.12 4.18
N PRO A 117 2.39 19.68 4.68
CA PRO A 117 3.29 19.01 5.64
C PRO A 117 2.63 18.70 6.99
N GLU A 118 1.42 19.22 7.22
CA GLU A 118 0.67 19.12 8.47
C GLU A 118 0.20 17.69 8.81
N TRP A 119 0.12 16.79 7.82
CA TRP A 119 -0.22 15.37 8.02
C TRP A 119 0.54 14.42 7.08
N MET A 120 1.34 14.93 6.13
CA MET A 120 2.23 14.13 5.29
C MET A 120 3.66 14.74 5.29
N ASP A 121 4.55 14.16 6.10
CA ASP A 121 5.95 14.60 6.14
C ASP A 121 6.73 13.97 4.96
N GLN A 122 6.69 14.65 3.82
CA GLN A 122 7.38 14.20 2.60
C GLN A 122 8.90 14.07 2.76
N LYS A 123 9.53 14.77 3.72
CA LYS A 123 10.98 14.67 3.95
C LYS A 123 11.36 13.37 4.65
N ARG A 124 10.43 12.79 5.42
CA ARG A 124 10.62 11.53 6.14
C ARG A 124 9.83 10.36 5.53
N CYS A 125 8.96 10.59 4.55
CA CYS A 125 8.36 9.50 3.78
C CYS A 125 9.45 8.75 2.99
N VAL A 126 9.46 7.44 3.15
CA VAL A 126 10.28 6.52 2.35
C VAL A 126 9.38 5.92 1.29
N VAL A 127 9.66 6.22 0.01
CA VAL A 127 8.89 5.72 -1.14
C VAL A 127 9.69 4.68 -1.91
N GLY A 128 9.03 3.61 -2.35
CA GLY A 128 9.62 2.61 -3.22
C GLY A 128 8.60 1.95 -4.14
N GLY A 129 9.05 1.54 -5.32
CA GLY A 129 8.25 0.75 -6.25
C GLY A 129 8.83 -0.65 -6.41
N PHE A 130 7.99 -1.68 -6.33
CA PHE A 130 8.42 -3.08 -6.24
C PHE A 130 7.68 -3.95 -7.25
N THR A 131 8.38 -4.89 -7.87
CA THR A 131 7.75 -5.94 -8.68
C THR A 131 7.43 -7.13 -7.79
N MET A 132 6.21 -7.65 -7.89
CA MET A 132 5.83 -8.87 -7.18
C MET A 132 6.65 -10.07 -7.67
N ILE A 133 7.31 -10.77 -6.74
CA ILE A 133 8.14 -11.95 -7.03
C ILE A 133 7.47 -13.27 -6.64
N ALA A 134 6.52 -13.24 -5.71
CA ALA A 134 5.77 -14.39 -5.25
C ALA A 134 4.36 -13.95 -4.83
N ASN A 135 3.37 -14.81 -5.04
CA ASN A 135 2.01 -14.68 -4.51
C ASN A 135 1.52 -16.07 -4.09
N VAL A 136 0.83 -16.15 -2.96
CA VAL A 136 0.20 -17.37 -2.46
C VAL A 136 -1.24 -17.02 -2.11
N GLU A 137 -2.20 -17.55 -2.86
CA GLU A 137 -3.65 -17.39 -2.67
C GLU A 137 -4.33 -18.75 -2.52
#